data_AF-A0A7V9AEC6-F1
#
_entry.id   AF-A0A7V9AEC6-F1
#
_cell.length_a   1.000
_cell.length_b   1.000
_cell.length_c   1.000
_cell.angle_alpha   90.00
_cell.angle_beta   90.00
_cell.angle_gamma   90.00
#
_symmetry.space_group_name_H-M   'P 1'
#
loop_
_entity.id
_entity.type
_entity.pdbx_description
1 polymer ?
#
loop_
_entity_poly.entity_id
_entity_poly.type
_entity_poly.pdbx_seq_one_letter_code
_entity_poly.pdbx_strand_id
1 'polypeptide(L)'
;MQGTEEDLLSRIFRIGTLLTLLAALVVAVGCGGDDGGGESSETLSVEEYGQEVTSILEPVGTNLQTIGADISASGSPEELAETVGTAEEEIQGAVDDLAALSPPEEVAEANDQLIQTFEDFNSNLTAVREAAEAGDQQAILDAAGEFPTALQDFQTSLEDVRMQLEDAGVQLGSGG
;
A
#
# COMPACT_ATOMS: atom_id res chain seq x y z
N MET A 1 -27.52 21.83 -7.09
CA MET A 1 -26.86 21.08 -6.01
C MET A 1 -26.79 19.58 -6.33
N GLN A 2 -27.67 19.00 -7.14
CA GLN A 2 -27.58 17.58 -7.56
C GLN A 2 -26.23 17.16 -8.21
N GLY A 3 -25.50 18.07 -8.85
CA GLY A 3 -24.25 17.72 -9.55
C GLY A 3 -23.03 17.45 -8.66
N THR A 4 -23.02 17.88 -7.40
CA THR A 4 -21.85 17.66 -6.51
C THR A 4 -21.85 16.28 -5.88
N GLU A 5 -23.04 15.75 -5.58
CA GLU A 5 -23.21 14.41 -5.00
C GLU A 5 -22.88 13.31 -6.01
N GLU A 6 -23.29 13.46 -7.27
CA GLU A 6 -22.94 12.51 -8.34
C GLU A 6 -21.43 12.48 -8.64
N ASP A 7 -20.77 13.64 -8.61
CA ASP A 7 -19.31 13.73 -8.83
C ASP A 7 -18.55 13.09 -7.67
N LEU A 8 -18.97 13.35 -6.42
CA LEU A 8 -18.40 12.76 -5.21
C LEU A 8 -18.42 11.23 -5.25
N LEU A 9 -19.59 10.65 -5.52
CA LEU A 9 -19.73 9.19 -5.61
C LEU A 9 -18.91 8.62 -6.76
N SER A 10 -18.85 9.30 -7.91
CA SER A 10 -18.01 8.86 -9.02
C SER A 10 -16.52 8.87 -8.67
N ARG A 11 -16.05 9.80 -7.84
CA ARG A 11 -14.64 9.90 -7.41
C ARG A 11 -14.29 8.86 -6.36
N ILE A 12 -15.15 8.69 -5.36
CA ILE A 12 -15.01 7.63 -4.33
C ILE A 12 -14.91 6.25 -4.99
N PHE A 13 -15.81 5.98 -5.95
CA PHE A 13 -15.78 4.74 -6.73
C PHE A 13 -14.44 4.53 -7.48
N ARG A 14 -13.83 5.61 -7.98
CA ARG A 14 -12.52 5.52 -8.67
C ARG A 14 -11.39 5.23 -7.69
N ILE A 15 -11.35 5.88 -6.53
CA ILE A 15 -10.33 5.60 -5.49
C ILE A 15 -10.34 4.11 -5.17
N GLY A 16 -11.53 3.58 -4.87
CA GLY A 16 -11.64 2.18 -4.50
C GLY A 16 -11.23 1.23 -5.63
N THR A 17 -11.64 1.50 -6.87
CA THR A 17 -11.20 0.71 -8.05
C THR A 17 -9.68 0.74 -8.22
N LEU A 18 -9.06 1.91 -8.01
CA LEU A 18 -7.62 2.10 -8.12
C LEU A 18 -6.86 1.34 -7.02
N LEU A 19 -7.36 1.34 -5.79
CA LEU A 19 -6.82 0.55 -4.68
C LEU A 19 -6.89 -0.96 -4.95
N THR A 20 -8.00 -1.45 -5.50
CA THR A 20 -8.16 -2.85 -5.89
C THR A 20 -7.16 -3.27 -6.98
N LEU A 21 -6.80 -2.38 -7.89
CA LEU A 21 -5.75 -2.63 -8.90
C LEU A 21 -4.36 -2.65 -8.28
N LEU A 22 -4.10 -1.76 -7.31
CA LEU A 22 -2.82 -1.69 -6.61
C LEU A 22 -2.51 -2.99 -5.86
N ALA A 23 -3.51 -3.51 -5.16
CA ALA A 23 -3.43 -4.77 -4.44
C ALA A 23 -2.87 -5.93 -5.28
N ALA A 24 -3.24 -6.00 -6.56
CA ALA A 24 -2.76 -7.06 -7.45
C ALA A 24 -1.25 -6.98 -7.71
N LEU A 25 -0.65 -5.79 -7.63
CA LEU A 25 0.79 -5.59 -7.78
C LEU A 25 1.55 -6.14 -6.56
N VAL A 26 1.02 -5.89 -5.36
CA VAL A 26 1.64 -6.29 -4.10
C VAL A 26 1.57 -7.82 -3.92
N VAL A 27 0.45 -8.45 -4.25
CA VAL A 27 0.29 -9.91 -4.15
C VAL A 27 1.18 -10.68 -5.16
N ALA A 28 1.54 -10.06 -6.28
CA ALA A 28 2.42 -10.71 -7.27
C ALA A 28 3.83 -11.01 -6.73
N VAL A 29 4.22 -10.39 -5.62
CA VAL A 29 5.51 -10.60 -4.94
C VAL A 29 5.55 -11.91 -4.13
N GLY A 30 4.40 -12.56 -3.86
CA GLY A 30 4.29 -13.56 -2.79
C GLY A 30 4.31 -15.06 -3.13
N CYS A 31 4.29 -15.47 -4.40
CA CYS A 31 4.14 -16.90 -4.71
C CYS A 31 5.50 -17.61 -4.90
N GLY A 32 6.13 -18.06 -3.81
CA GLY A 32 7.28 -18.97 -3.90
C GLY A 32 8.06 -19.31 -2.61
N GLY A 33 7.62 -20.33 -1.86
CA GLY A 33 8.55 -21.35 -1.33
C GLY A 33 8.73 -21.53 0.19
N ASP A 34 8.32 -22.72 0.65
CA ASP A 34 8.90 -23.69 1.61
C ASP A 34 9.48 -23.26 2.98
N ASP A 35 8.82 -23.80 4.01
CA ASP A 35 9.18 -24.00 5.43
C ASP A 35 10.70 -24.05 5.76
N GLY A 36 11.16 -23.10 6.57
CA GLY A 36 12.53 -23.13 7.12
C GLY A 36 12.72 -22.18 8.29
N GLY A 37 12.25 -22.56 9.49
CA GLY A 37 12.37 -21.76 10.71
C GLY A 37 13.81 -21.47 11.15
N GLY A 38 14.06 -20.23 11.56
CA GLY A 38 15.31 -19.77 12.17
C GLY A 38 15.11 -18.47 12.97
N GLU A 39 15.00 -18.61 14.29
CA GLU A 39 15.01 -17.49 15.25
C GLU A 39 16.46 -17.00 15.43
N SER A 40 16.78 -15.71 15.19
CA SER A 40 17.82 -14.92 15.92
C SER A 40 17.98 -13.48 15.38
N SER A 41 18.19 -12.52 16.30
CA SER A 41 18.46 -11.08 16.07
C SER A 41 19.81 -10.76 15.39
N GLU A 42 20.15 -11.46 14.32
CA GLU A 42 21.27 -11.15 13.44
C GLU A 42 20.73 -10.55 12.13
N THR A 43 21.51 -9.70 11.46
CA THR A 43 21.14 -9.14 10.14
C THR A 43 20.67 -10.25 9.22
N LEU A 44 19.50 -10.08 8.60
CA LEU A 44 18.92 -11.09 7.73
C LEU A 44 19.84 -11.35 6.54
N SER A 45 19.88 -12.59 6.05
CA SER A 45 20.40 -12.82 4.71
C SER A 45 19.46 -12.18 3.67
N VAL A 46 19.98 -11.96 2.45
CA VAL A 46 19.20 -11.42 1.32
C VAL A 46 17.94 -12.26 1.04
N GLU A 47 18.05 -13.59 1.19
CA GLU A 47 16.93 -14.53 0.96
C GLU A 47 15.89 -14.45 2.08
N GLU A 48 16.32 -14.44 3.35
CA GLU A 48 15.43 -14.26 4.51
C GLU A 48 14.71 -12.92 4.47
N TYR A 49 15.43 -11.83 4.14
CA TYR A 49 14.83 -10.51 3.96
C TYR A 49 13.72 -10.53 2.90
N GLY A 50 13.95 -11.16 1.76
CA GLY A 50 12.94 -11.29 0.71
C GLY A 50 11.68 -12.03 1.18
N GLN A 51 11.84 -13.09 1.98
CA GLN A 51 10.71 -13.84 2.54
C GLN A 51 9.91 -13.01 3.55
N GLU A 52 10.58 -12.29 4.45
CA GLU A 52 9.94 -11.42 5.44
C GLU A 52 9.18 -10.28 4.76
N VAL A 53 9.79 -9.58 3.80
CA VAL A 53 9.12 -8.52 3.03
C VAL A 53 7.88 -9.06 2.32
N THR A 54 7.98 -10.23 1.68
CA THR A 54 6.84 -10.91 1.07
C THR A 54 5.73 -11.21 2.09
N SER A 55 6.09 -11.77 3.24
CA SER A 55 5.12 -12.13 4.29
C SER A 55 4.41 -10.92 4.88
N ILE A 56 5.08 -9.76 4.91
CA ILE A 56 4.51 -8.49 5.36
C ILE A 56 3.59 -7.90 4.28
N LEU A 57 4.02 -7.89 3.02
CA LEU A 57 3.32 -7.19 1.95
C LEU A 57 2.14 -7.98 1.34
N GLU A 58 2.19 -9.30 1.27
CA GLU A 58 1.09 -10.11 0.73
C GLU A 58 -0.28 -9.87 1.42
N PRO A 59 -0.38 -9.85 2.77
CA PRO A 59 -1.64 -9.55 3.44
C PRO A 59 -2.10 -8.11 3.17
N VAL A 60 -1.18 -7.14 3.11
CA VAL A 60 -1.51 -5.75 2.74
C VAL A 60 -2.13 -5.69 1.36
N GLY A 61 -1.53 -6.36 0.38
CA GLY A 61 -2.10 -6.45 -0.97
C GLY A 61 -3.52 -7.01 -0.94
N THR A 62 -3.74 -8.13 -0.26
CA THR A 62 -5.07 -8.76 -0.14
C THR A 62 -6.09 -7.87 0.56
N ASN A 63 -5.69 -7.21 1.64
CA ASN A 63 -6.55 -6.34 2.44
C ASN A 63 -6.90 -5.06 1.67
N LEU A 64 -5.92 -4.42 1.00
CA LEU A 64 -6.17 -3.27 0.12
C LEU A 64 -7.10 -3.62 -1.04
N GLN A 65 -7.13 -4.87 -1.49
CA GLN A 65 -8.09 -5.30 -2.51
C GLN A 65 -9.53 -5.20 -2.01
N THR A 66 -9.75 -5.72 -0.80
CA THR A 66 -11.04 -5.73 -0.11
C THR A 66 -11.46 -4.30 0.24
N ILE A 67 -10.55 -3.54 0.84
CA ILE A 67 -10.77 -2.14 1.22
C ILE A 67 -11.07 -1.28 -0.01
N GLY A 68 -10.39 -1.49 -1.14
CA GLY A 68 -10.73 -0.81 -2.39
C GLY A 68 -12.16 -1.10 -2.87
N ALA A 69 -12.65 -2.33 -2.71
CA ALA A 69 -14.04 -2.64 -3.01
C ALA A 69 -15.01 -1.94 -2.06
N ASP A 70 -14.69 -1.87 -0.77
CA ASP A 70 -15.52 -1.22 0.26
C ASP A 70 -15.55 0.30 0.11
N ILE A 71 -14.41 0.93 -0.22
CA ILE A 71 -14.35 2.36 -0.59
C ILE A 71 -15.24 2.61 -1.80
N SER A 72 -15.20 1.74 -2.81
CA SER A 72 -16.06 1.89 -3.99
C SER A 72 -17.55 1.77 -3.67
N ALA A 73 -17.89 1.06 -2.61
CA ALA A 73 -19.26 0.83 -2.15
C ALA A 73 -19.74 1.88 -1.13
N SER A 74 -18.85 2.74 -0.63
CA SER A 74 -19.16 3.75 0.38
C SER A 74 -20.19 4.75 -0.16
N GLY A 75 -21.31 4.91 0.56
CA GLY A 75 -22.42 5.79 0.18
C GLY A 75 -22.35 7.15 0.86
N SER A 76 -21.43 7.35 1.79
CA SER A 76 -21.34 8.54 2.64
C SER A 76 -19.88 8.89 3.01
N PRO A 77 -19.59 10.15 3.38
CA PRO A 77 -18.28 10.54 3.88
C PRO A 77 -17.86 9.81 5.16
N GLU A 78 -18.80 9.46 6.03
CA GLU A 78 -18.49 8.74 7.28
C GLU A 78 -18.02 7.30 6.99
N GLU A 79 -18.73 6.57 6.13
CA GLU A 79 -18.31 5.24 5.66
C GLU A 79 -16.97 5.30 4.93
N LEU A 80 -16.75 6.33 4.10
CA LEU A 80 -15.48 6.55 3.43
C LEU A 80 -14.34 6.75 4.44
N ALA A 81 -14.54 7.60 5.46
CA ALA A 81 -13.53 7.86 6.48
C ALA A 81 -13.16 6.60 7.26
N GLU A 82 -14.14 5.81 7.69
CA GLU A 82 -13.93 4.54 8.39
C GLU A 82 -13.13 3.55 7.53
N THR A 83 -13.52 3.41 6.26
CA THR A 83 -12.91 2.45 5.34
C THR A 83 -11.48 2.88 4.96
N VAL A 84 -11.25 4.17 4.72
CA VAL A 84 -9.91 4.72 4.45
C VAL A 84 -9.02 4.60 5.68
N GLY A 85 -9.54 4.84 6.89
CA GLY A 85 -8.80 4.64 8.13
C GLY A 85 -8.33 3.20 8.30
N THR A 86 -9.13 2.21 7.87
CA THR A 86 -8.70 0.81 7.87
C THR A 86 -7.52 0.57 6.90
N ALA A 87 -7.52 1.19 5.71
CA ALA A 87 -6.37 1.12 4.81
C ALA A 87 -5.11 1.76 5.42
N GLU A 88 -5.27 2.90 6.10
CA GLU A 88 -4.15 3.59 6.76
C GLU A 88 -3.52 2.71 7.86
N GLU A 89 -4.34 2.05 8.67
CA GLU A 89 -3.87 1.13 9.72
C GLU A 89 -3.11 -0.06 9.13
N GLU A 90 -3.61 -0.67 8.06
CA GLU A 90 -2.94 -1.79 7.38
C GLU A 90 -1.59 -1.37 6.78
N ILE A 91 -1.54 -0.20 6.13
CA ILE A 91 -0.29 0.32 5.56
C ILE A 91 0.70 0.69 6.66
N GLN A 92 0.25 1.35 7.73
CA GLN A 92 1.12 1.71 8.85
C GLN A 92 1.68 0.46 9.55
N GLY A 93 0.87 -0.59 9.72
CA GLY A 93 1.32 -1.86 10.28
C GLY A 93 2.48 -2.46 9.46
N ALA A 94 2.36 -2.46 8.13
CA ALA A 94 3.43 -2.94 7.27
C ALA A 94 4.67 -2.04 7.28
N VAL A 95 4.51 -0.71 7.37
CA VAL A 95 5.63 0.21 7.57
C VAL A 95 6.38 -0.13 8.87
N ASP A 96 5.65 -0.32 9.97
CA ASP A 96 6.23 -0.66 11.26
C ASP A 96 6.95 -2.02 11.22
N ASP A 97 6.37 -3.01 10.56
CA ASP A 97 6.96 -4.35 10.40
C ASP A 97 8.21 -4.32 9.50
N LEU A 98 8.18 -3.58 8.38
CA LEU A 98 9.34 -3.38 7.50
C LEU A 98 10.47 -2.63 8.22
N ALA A 99 10.14 -1.62 9.02
CA ALA A 99 11.11 -0.86 9.80
C ALA A 99 11.72 -1.68 10.95
N ALA A 100 11.02 -2.72 11.40
CA ALA A 100 11.53 -3.66 12.39
C ALA A 100 12.50 -4.70 11.80
N LEU A 101 12.53 -4.86 10.47
CA LEU A 101 13.50 -5.73 9.81
C LEU A 101 14.93 -5.21 9.99
N SER A 102 15.89 -6.14 9.99
CA SER A 102 17.31 -5.83 9.96
C SER A 102 17.87 -6.18 8.58
N PRO A 103 17.65 -5.33 7.55
CA PRO A 103 18.06 -5.63 6.19
C PRO A 103 19.58 -5.75 6.07
N PRO A 104 20.11 -6.63 5.20
CA PRO A 104 21.52 -6.62 4.82
C PRO A 104 21.91 -5.27 4.17
N GLU A 105 23.20 -4.90 4.25
CA GLU A 105 23.68 -3.59 3.76
C GLU A 105 23.34 -3.37 2.26
N GLU A 106 23.33 -4.44 1.49
CA GLU A 106 23.02 -4.45 0.05
C GLU A 106 21.59 -4.02 -0.28
N VAL A 107 20.64 -4.16 0.65
CA VAL A 107 19.21 -3.87 0.43
C VAL A 107 18.67 -2.78 1.35
N ALA A 108 19.49 -2.26 2.27
CA ALA A 108 19.06 -1.27 3.27
C ALA A 108 18.48 -0.01 2.61
N GLU A 109 19.12 0.52 1.56
CA GLU A 109 18.62 1.69 0.83
C GLU A 109 17.26 1.40 0.14
N ALA A 110 17.11 0.21 -0.44
CA ALA A 110 15.86 -0.18 -1.08
C ALA A 110 14.73 -0.41 -0.06
N ASN A 111 15.05 -0.93 1.14
CA ASN A 111 14.12 -1.05 2.25
C ASN A 111 13.64 0.32 2.75
N ASP A 112 14.55 1.27 2.93
CA ASP A 112 14.21 2.64 3.34
C ASP A 112 13.28 3.31 2.30
N GLN A 113 13.56 3.13 1.02
CA GLN A 113 12.71 3.63 -0.07
C GLN A 113 11.34 2.93 -0.10
N LEU A 114 11.28 1.62 0.20
CA LEU A 114 10.03 0.88 0.31
C LEU A 114 9.16 1.46 1.41
N ILE A 115 9.72 1.63 2.61
CA ILE A 115 9.03 2.25 3.77
C ILE A 115 8.51 3.63 3.39
N GLN A 116 9.38 4.49 2.84
CA GLN A 116 9.00 5.83 2.44
C GLN A 116 7.87 5.83 1.40
N THR A 117 7.90 4.90 0.44
CA THR A 117 6.87 4.76 -0.58
C THR A 117 5.50 4.46 0.03
N PHE A 118 5.44 3.58 1.04
CA PHE A 118 4.21 3.30 1.79
C PHE A 118 3.77 4.47 2.65
N GLU A 119 4.69 5.18 3.33
CA GLU A 119 4.36 6.38 4.12
C GLU A 119 3.77 7.50 3.25
N ASP A 120 4.38 7.78 2.09
CA ASP A 120 3.91 8.81 1.15
C ASP A 120 2.51 8.47 0.61
N PHE A 121 2.25 7.20 0.29
CA PHE A 121 0.92 6.75 -0.11
C PHE A 121 -0.09 6.83 1.03
N ASN A 122 0.32 6.47 2.25
CA ASN A 122 -0.52 6.58 3.44
C ASN A 122 -0.95 8.04 3.70
N SER A 123 -0.03 8.99 3.55
CA SER A 123 -0.34 10.42 3.71
C SER A 123 -1.42 10.91 2.74
N ASN A 124 -1.51 10.33 1.53
CA ASN A 124 -2.56 10.66 0.59
C ASN A 124 -3.92 10.09 1.02
N LEU A 125 -3.94 8.90 1.63
CA LEU A 125 -5.14 8.32 2.24
C LEU A 125 -5.60 9.14 3.44
N THR A 126 -4.68 9.58 4.30
CA THR A 126 -4.99 10.47 5.43
C THR A 126 -5.70 11.74 4.97
N ALA A 127 -5.26 12.37 3.87
CA ALA A 127 -5.93 13.55 3.33
C ALA A 127 -7.39 13.27 2.91
N VAL A 128 -7.65 12.10 2.33
CA VAL A 128 -9.02 11.66 1.99
C VAL A 128 -9.85 11.43 3.25
N ARG A 129 -9.30 10.74 4.27
CA ARG A 129 -10.00 10.48 5.54
C ARG A 129 -10.33 11.78 6.26
N GLU A 130 -9.37 12.68 6.45
CA GLU A 130 -9.58 13.95 7.15
C GLU A 130 -10.65 14.81 6.46
N ALA A 131 -10.65 14.86 5.13
CA ALA A 131 -11.68 15.55 4.36
C ALA A 131 -13.07 14.91 4.56
N ALA A 132 -13.11 13.57 4.62
CA ALA A 132 -14.32 12.79 4.83
C ALA A 132 -14.89 12.95 6.24
N GLU A 133 -14.04 12.92 7.28
CA GLU A 133 -14.40 13.19 8.69
C GLU A 133 -14.92 14.61 8.89
N ALA A 134 -14.33 15.58 8.18
CA ALA A 134 -14.79 16.97 8.20
C ALA A 134 -16.12 17.17 7.45
N GLY A 135 -16.56 16.18 6.66
CA GLY A 135 -17.70 16.31 5.75
C GLY A 135 -17.49 17.36 4.65
N ASP A 136 -16.23 17.71 4.35
CA ASP A 136 -15.88 18.70 3.34
C ASP A 136 -15.84 18.05 1.96
N GLN A 137 -16.98 18.09 1.26
CA GLN A 137 -17.12 17.51 -0.06
C GLN A 137 -16.09 18.04 -1.07
N GLN A 138 -15.70 19.32 -0.99
CA GLN A 138 -14.73 19.86 -1.93
C GLN A 138 -13.34 19.30 -1.64
N ALA A 139 -12.96 19.22 -0.37
CA ALA A 139 -11.68 18.62 0.02
C ALA A 139 -11.63 17.12 -0.37
N ILE A 140 -12.73 16.37 -0.24
CA ILE A 140 -12.80 14.97 -0.69
C ILE A 140 -12.58 14.91 -2.21
N LEU A 141 -13.20 15.79 -2.99
CA LEU A 141 -13.06 15.83 -4.44
C LEU A 141 -11.63 16.19 -4.89
N ASP A 142 -11.00 17.12 -4.17
CA ASP A 142 -9.63 17.55 -4.43
C ASP A 142 -8.65 16.40 -4.11
N ALA A 143 -8.72 15.82 -2.91
CA ALA A 143 -7.90 14.67 -2.51
C ALA A 143 -8.12 13.45 -3.43
N ALA A 144 -9.38 13.15 -3.79
CA ALA A 144 -9.71 12.10 -4.75
C ALA A 144 -9.19 12.39 -6.16
N GLY A 145 -8.98 13.66 -6.50
CA GLY A 145 -8.39 14.09 -7.76
C GLY A 145 -6.88 13.90 -7.83
N GLU A 146 -6.20 13.96 -6.68
CA GLU A 146 -4.76 13.74 -6.56
C GLU A 146 -4.43 12.24 -6.44
N PHE A 147 -5.37 11.44 -5.95
CA PHE A 147 -5.20 10.00 -5.74
C PHE A 147 -4.66 9.21 -6.95
N PRO A 148 -5.09 9.45 -8.21
CA PRO A 148 -4.51 8.75 -9.36
C PRO A 148 -3.01 9.06 -9.57
N THR A 149 -2.57 10.28 -9.26
CA THR A 149 -1.16 10.65 -9.32
C THR A 149 -0.39 10.00 -8.19
N ALA A 150 -0.90 10.05 -6.96
CA ALA A 150 -0.30 9.36 -5.82
C ALA A 150 -0.14 7.85 -6.07
N LEU A 151 -1.14 7.22 -6.68
CA LEU A 151 -1.06 5.82 -7.07
C LEU A 151 0.00 5.57 -8.15
N GLN A 152 0.09 6.45 -9.16
CA GLN A 152 1.10 6.32 -10.21
C GLN A 152 2.52 6.45 -9.63
N ASP A 153 2.71 7.41 -8.73
CA ASP A 153 3.99 7.64 -8.06
C ASP A 153 4.35 6.44 -7.20
N PHE A 154 3.41 5.91 -6.41
CA PHE A 154 3.59 4.68 -5.64
C PHE A 154 3.97 3.48 -6.51
N GLN A 155 3.28 3.27 -7.64
CA GLN A 155 3.60 2.18 -8.56
C GLN A 155 5.01 2.31 -9.15
N THR A 156 5.39 3.53 -9.52
CA THR A 156 6.72 3.81 -10.08
C THR A 156 7.80 3.57 -9.03
N SER A 157 7.61 4.08 -7.81
CA SER A 157 8.55 3.85 -6.72
C SER A 157 8.65 2.38 -6.33
N LEU A 158 7.54 1.64 -6.31
CA LEU A 158 7.58 0.19 -6.07
C LEU A 158 8.34 -0.57 -7.18
N GLU A 159 8.20 -0.17 -8.45
CA GLU A 159 8.97 -0.75 -9.55
C GLU A 159 10.47 -0.46 -9.38
N ASP A 160 10.83 0.77 -9.02
CA ASP A 160 12.22 1.16 -8.75
C ASP A 160 12.82 0.43 -7.55
N VAL A 161 12.07 0.28 -6.46
CA VAL A 161 12.48 -0.51 -5.29
C VAL A 161 12.66 -1.97 -5.68
N ARG A 162 11.70 -2.55 -6.41
CA ARG A 162 11.80 -3.93 -6.90
C ARG A 162 13.06 -4.14 -7.72
N MET A 163 13.38 -3.25 -8.66
CA MET A 163 14.59 -3.36 -9.48
C MET A 163 15.87 -3.33 -8.64
N GLN A 164 15.92 -2.48 -7.60
CA GLN A 164 17.06 -2.41 -6.69
C GLN A 164 17.20 -3.71 -5.87
N LEU A 165 16.09 -4.24 -5.39
CA LEU A 165 16.06 -5.51 -4.65
C LEU A 165 16.50 -6.69 -5.54
N GLU A 166 16.05 -6.74 -6.80
CA GLU A 166 16.47 -7.75 -7.78
C GLU A 166 17.98 -7.66 -8.08
N ASP A 167 18.54 -6.45 -8.25
CA ASP A 167 19.99 -6.24 -8.46
C ASP A 167 20.83 -6.70 -7.25
N ALA A 168 20.30 -6.50 -6.04
CA ALA A 168 20.88 -6.98 -4.79
C ALA A 168 20.69 -8.49 -4.55
N GLY A 169 19.98 -9.19 -5.45
CA GLY A 169 19.77 -10.64 -5.39
C GLY A 169 18.54 -11.08 -4.59
N VAL A 170 17.67 -10.16 -4.16
CA VAL A 170 16.36 -10.47 -3.58
C VAL A 170 15.39 -10.83 -4.70
N GLN A 171 14.81 -12.02 -4.64
CA GLN A 171 13.78 -12.45 -5.58
C GLN A 171 12.40 -12.18 -4.98
N LEU A 172 11.84 -11.02 -5.31
CA LEU A 172 10.45 -10.67 -4.99
C LEU A 172 9.53 -11.22 -6.10
N GLY A 173 8.89 -12.37 -5.86
CA GLY A 173 7.85 -12.92 -6.73
C GLY A 173 8.24 -13.14 -8.19
N SER A 174 8.84 -14.29 -8.47
CA SER A 174 8.67 -15.03 -9.75
C SER A 174 9.11 -16.49 -9.55
N GLY A 175 8.40 -17.22 -8.69
CA GLY A 175 8.39 -18.69 -8.80
C GLY A 175 7.82 -19.05 -10.17
N GLY A 176 8.59 -19.78 -10.98
CA GLY A 176 8.29 -20.08 -12.38
C GLY A 176 7.02 -20.87 -12.66
#